data_AF-A0A118KGN6-F1
#
_entry.id   AF-A0A118KGN6-F1
#
_cell.length_a   1.000
_cell.length_b   1.000
_cell.length_c   1.000
_cell.angle_alpha   90.00
_cell.angle_beta   90.00
_cell.angle_gamma   90.00
#
_symmetry.space_group_name_H-M   'P 1'
#
loop_
_entity.id
_entity.type
_entity.pdbx_description
1 polymer ?
#
loop_
_entity_poly.entity_id
_entity_poly.type
_entity_poly.pdbx_seq_one_letter_code
_entity_poly.pdbx_strand_id
1 'polypeptide(L)' 'MGLLIELRGRTVWLIRSSEEGTTDQVKRTTLGTFFLPSGPFEPLLAQLSVDERKELQLWLDAREQAALRKPKTTTRGACR' A
#
# COMPACT_ATOMS: atom_id res chain seq x y z
N MET A 1 -2.80 11.00 13.28
CA MET A 1 -2.64 11.15 11.81
C MET A 1 -2.10 9.85 11.27
N GLY A 2 -2.71 9.27 10.24
CA GLY A 2 -2.29 7.96 9.73
C GLY A 2 -2.51 7.84 8.22
N LEU A 3 -1.63 7.07 7.57
CA LEU A 3 -1.72 6.77 6.15
C LEU A 3 -2.55 5.50 5.93
N LEU A 4 -3.68 5.63 5.24
CA LEU A 4 -4.46 4.50 4.74
C LEU A 4 -3.98 4.13 3.33
N ILE A 5 -3.61 2.86 3.15
CA ILE A 5 -3.15 2.31 1.87
C ILE A 5 -4.18 1.32 1.35
N GLU A 6 -4.90 1.68 0.28
CA GLU A 6 -5.89 0.80 -0.35
C GLU A 6 -5.36 0.23 -1.66
N LEU A 7 -5.45 -1.09 -1.87
CA LEU A 7 -5.22 -1.69 -3.17
C LEU A 7 -6.53 -1.93 -3.90
N ARG A 8 -6.71 -1.29 -5.06
CA ARG A 8 -7.83 -1.51 -5.97
C ARG A 8 -7.34 -2.14 -7.27
N GLY A 9 -7.50 -3.45 -7.38
CA GLY A 9 -6.93 -4.24 -8.48
C GLY A 9 -5.40 -4.22 -8.46
N ARG A 10 -4.80 -3.40 -9.32
CA ARG A 10 -3.34 -3.19 -9.40
C ARG A 10 -2.92 -1.76 -9.02
N THR A 11 -3.88 -0.90 -8.69
CA THR A 11 -3.61 0.50 -8.35
C THR A 11 -3.66 0.67 -6.84
N VAL A 12 -2.57 1.20 -6.27
CA VAL A 12 -2.46 1.55 -4.86
C VAL A 12 -2.92 2.99 -4.67
N TRP A 13 -3.78 3.23 -3.70
CA TRP A 13 -4.29 4.53 -3.31
C TRP A 13 -3.71 4.90 -1.95
N LEU A 14 -3.16 6.10 -1.86
CA LEU A 14 -2.62 6.67 -0.63
C LEU A 14 -3.59 7.73 -0.12
N ILE A 15 -4.15 7.48 1.07
CA ILE A 15 -5.18 8.34 1.66
C ILE A 15 -4.68 8.77 3.04
N ARG A 16 -4.49 10.08 3.21
CA ARG A 16 -4.16 10.65 4.52
C ARG A 16 -5.43 10.81 5.35
N SER A 17 -5.38 10.28 6.56
CA SER A 17 -6.44 10.44 7.56
C SER A 17 -5.99 11.45 8.60
N SER A 18 -6.72 12.56 8.70
CA SER A 18 -6.52 13.57 9.74
C SER A 18 -7.77 13.66 10.60
N GLU A 19 -7.61 13.48 11.91
CA GLU A 19 -8.63 13.87 12.89
C GLU A 19 -8.63 15.40 13.01
N GLU A 20 -9.78 16.02 12.74
CA GLU A 20 -9.96 17.45 12.94
C GLU A 20 -10.49 17.68 14.37
N GLY A 21 -9.66 18.29 15.22
CA GLY A 21 -9.80 18.32 16.69
C GLY A 21 -10.98 19.12 17.28
N THR A 22 -12.14 19.15 16.64
CA THR A 22 -13.35 19.78 17.21
C THR A 22 -14.65 19.05 16.89
N THR A 23 -14.63 18.13 15.93
CA THR A 23 -15.77 17.25 15.61
C THR A 23 -15.19 15.89 15.30
N ASP A 24 -15.83 14.80 15.70
CA ASP A 24 -15.43 13.40 15.45
C ASP A 24 -15.43 13.02 13.94
N GLN A 25 -15.22 13.99 13.04
CA GLN A 25 -15.17 13.84 11.60
C GLN A 25 -13.74 13.59 11.17
N VAL A 26 -13.46 12.35 10.76
CA VAL A 26 -12.20 11.98 10.13
C VAL A 26 -12.18 12.56 8.71
N LYS A 27 -11.30 13.53 8.46
CA LYS A 27 -11.03 14.00 7.09
C LYS A 27 -10.10 13.02 6.40
N ARG A 28 -10.54 12.53 5.24
CA ARG A 28 -9.77 11.64 4.37
C ARG A 28 -9.38 12.39 3.10
N THR A 29 -8.09 12.58 2.89
CA THR A 29 -7.56 13.25 1.71
C THR A 29 -6.79 12.25 0.87
N THR A 30 -7.19 12.06 -0.39
CA THR A 30 -6.42 11.24 -1.32
C THR A 30 -5.17 12.00 -1.73
N LEU A 31 -3.99 11.48 -1.38
CA LEU A 31 -2.69 12.06 -1.75
C LEU A 31 -2.33 11.72 -3.20
N GLY A 32 -2.71 10.52 -3.63
CA GLY A 32 -2.49 10.08 -5.00
C GLY A 32 -2.58 8.57 -5.13
N THR A 33 -2.29 8.10 -6.34
CA THR A 33 -2.37 6.68 -6.69
C THR A 33 -1.19 6.27 -7.54
N PHE A 34 -0.70 5.05 -7.39
CA PHE A 34 0.34 4.50 -8.24
C PHE A 34 0.04 3.06 -8.64
N PHE A 35 0.68 2.60 -9.72
CA PHE A 35 0.52 1.24 -10.20
C PHE A 35 1.48 0.32 -9.45
N LEU A 36 0.96 -0.69 -8.75
CA LEU A 36 1.74 -1.56 -7.85
C LEU A 36 2.97 -2.18 -8.54
N PRO A 37 2.89 -2.75 -9.76
CA PRO A 37 4.07 -3.28 -10.47
C PRO A 37 5.14 -2.25 -10.82
N SER A 38 4.77 -0.97 -10.98
CA SER A 38 5.70 0.11 -11.31
C SER A 38 6.27 0.78 -10.06
N GLY A 39 5.66 0.56 -8.90
CA GLY A 39 6.02 1.22 -7.65
C GLY A 39 5.54 2.68 -7.58
N PRO A 40 5.74 3.33 -6.42
CA PRO A 40 5.42 4.74 -6.24
C PRO A 40 6.40 5.63 -7.03
N PHE A 41 5.88 6.69 -7.64
CA PHE A 41 6.70 7.69 -8.35
C PHE A 41 7.21 8.77 -7.39
N GLU A 42 8.40 9.33 -7.68
CA GLU A 42 9.08 10.28 -6.79
C GLU A 42 8.22 11.48 -6.34
N PRO A 43 7.41 12.12 -7.21
CA PRO A 43 6.55 13.23 -6.79
C PRO A 43 5.48 12.84 -5.75
N LEU A 44 5.03 11.59 -5.74
CA LEU A 44 4.09 11.10 -4.73
C LEU A 44 4.79 10.86 -3.41
N LEU A 45 5.99 10.26 -3.46
CA LEU A 45 6.83 10.09 -2.27
C LEU A 45 7.17 11.45 -1.65
N ALA A 46 7.46 12.46 -2.47
CA ALA A 46 7.74 13.83 -2.03
C ALA A 46 6.63 14.44 -1.15
N GLN A 47 5.38 14.08 -1.38
CA GLN A 47 4.21 14.57 -0.62
C GLN A 47 3.99 13.85 0.71
N LEU A 48 4.61 12.68 0.88
CA LEU A 48 4.54 11.88 2.10
C LEU A 48 5.57 12.35 3.12
N SER A 49 5.13 12.45 4.37
CA SER A 49 6.00 12.63 5.53
C SER A 49 6.90 11.40 5.73
N VAL A 50 7.97 11.55 6.53
CA VAL A 50 8.92 10.46 6.79
C VAL A 50 8.22 9.22 7.36
N ASP A 51 7.30 9.40 8.30
CA ASP A 51 6.52 8.31 8.89
C ASP A 51 5.62 7.63 7.85
N GLU A 52 4.91 8.40 7.03
CA GLU A 52 4.03 7.89 5.98
C GLU A 52 4.81 7.10 4.91
N ARG A 53 6.02 7.55 4.54
CA ARG A 53 6.91 6.80 3.64
C ARG A 53 7.34 5.48 4.25
N LYS A 54 7.63 5.47 5.56
CA LYS A 54 8.01 4.25 6.28
C LYS A 54 6.84 3.26 6.34
N GLU A 55 5.63 3.74 6.60
CA GLU A 55 4.41 2.92 6.55
C GLU A 55 4.19 2.33 5.14
N LEU A 56 4.36 3.14 4.09
CA LEU A 56 4.27 2.68 2.70
C LEU A 56 5.32 1.61 2.39
N GLN A 57 6.57 1.83 2.79
CA GLN A 57 7.66 0.90 2.58
C GLN A 57 7.39 -0.45 3.26
N LEU A 58 7.00 -0.42 4.55
CA LEU A 58 6.63 -1.63 5.30
C LEU A 58 5.48 -2.39 4.64
N TRP A 59 4.49 -1.68 4.10
CA TRP A 59 3.39 -2.29 3.37
C TRP A 59 3.85 -2.96 2.06
N LEU A 60 4.74 -2.33 1.31
CA LEU A 60 5.33 -2.90 0.09
C LEU A 60 6.16 -4.15 0.41
N ASP A 61 7.02 -4.08 1.43
CA ASP A 61 7.84 -5.21 1.86
C ASP A 61 6.98 -6.39 2.32
N ALA A 62 5.92 -6.14 3.10
CA ALA A 62 4.99 -7.18 3.52
C ALA A 62 4.32 -7.88 2.33
N ARG A 63 4.01 -7.14 1.25
CA ARG A 63 3.46 -7.72 0.02
C ARG A 63 4.48 -8.52 -0.77
N GLU A 64 5.71 -8.04 -0.88
CA GLU A 64 6.78 -8.79 -1.54
C GLU A 64 7.00 -10.12 -0.83
N GLN A 65 7.09 -10.10 0.50
CA GLN A 65 7.16 -11.32 1.30
C GLN A 65 5.95 -12.23 1.11
N ALA A 66 4.73 -11.68 1.05
CA ALA A 66 3.52 -12.47 0.78
C ALA A 66 3.52 -13.07 -0.64
N ALA A 67 4.07 -12.37 -1.63
CA ALA A 67 4.22 -12.86 -3.00
C ALA A 67 5.26 -13.99 -3.07
N LEU A 68 6.38 -13.86 -2.35
CA LEU A 68 7.43 -14.88 -2.23
C LEU A 68 6.95 -16.13 -1.46
N ARG A 69 6.08 -15.94 -0.47
CA ARG A 69 5.48 -17.02 0.33
C ARG A 69 4.42 -17.83 -0.42
N LYS A 70 4.02 -17.45 -1.64
CA LYS A 70 3.17 -18.32 -2.47
C LYS A 70 3.96 -19.61 -2.74
N PRO A 71 3.52 -20.76 -2.23
CA PRO A 71 4.18 -22.02 -2.55
C PRO A 71 4.13 -22.18 -4.06
N LYS A 72 5.27 -22.48 -4.68
CA LYS A 72 5.33 -23.07 -6.02
C LYS A 72 4.24 -24.14 -6.03
N THR A 73 3.20 -23.92 -6.83
CA THR A 73 2.20 -24.92 -7.13
C THR A 73 2.99 -26.16 -7.51
N THR A 74 3.00 -27.13 -6.59
CA THR A 74 3.53 -28.44 -6.87
C THR A 74 2.66 -28.94 -8.00
N THR A 75 3.21 -28.96 -9.22
CA THR A 75 2.75 -29.83 -10.28
C THR A 75 2.98 -31.25 -9.77
N ARG A 76 2.10 -31.71 -8.87
CA ARG A 76 1.84 -33.12 -8.66
C ARG A 76 1.02 -33.50 -9.88
N GLY A 77 1.72 -33.73 -10.99
CA GLY A 77 1.25 -34.67 -11.98
C GLY A 77 0.95 -35.93 -11.20
N ALA A 78 -0.35 -36.21 -11.05
CA ALA A 78 -0.82 -37.46 -10.51
C ALA A 78 -0.25 -38.58 -11.37
N CYS A 79 0.13 -39.65 -10.68
CA CYS A 79 0.82 -40.81 -11.17
C CYS A 79 0.06 -41.55 -12.29
N ARG A 80 0.87 -42.21 -13.14
CA ARG A 80 0.67 -43.50 -13.82
C ARG A 80 -0.75 -43.91 -14.24
#